data_AF-F0YAA3-F1
#
_entry.id   AF-F0YAA3-F1
#
_cell.length_a   1.000
_cell.length_b   1.000
_cell.length_c   1.000
_cell.angle_alpha   90.00
_cell.angle_beta   90.00
_cell.angle_gamma   90.00
#
_symmetry.space_group_name_H-M   'P 1'
#
loop_
_entity.id
_entity.type
_entity.pdbx_description
1 polymer ?
#
loop_
_entity_poly.entity_id
_entity_poly.type
_entity_poly.pdbx_seq_one_letter_code
_entity_poly.pdbx_strand_id
1 'polypeptide(L)'
;MADAPVSSLAPAAPAAPAALTSHPQLAKTLAFAKALEPQKTLETTTTPLLAGALPDDDEVYGALDDDVPPVSVVLRDVTCTRRNGAATLRRVSCAFHPGAATAVLGPSGAGKTTLLETLCGRVDGDVAGDVDVNGRPLDAERFKLLATLTPQADALIPELTPRQTLHYTARLRCGSCASRHERLQRAEDVLVALDLGSCADVAVGGRGRLGVSGGQRKRVSIGMDLLASRPVMILDEPTTGLDAEAACRVASLLRSLGFNGGRTVLCTIHQPQWAVLAAFPRTLALCDGRVAFEGPPASLAPFLRSAGRPVPEAENPADF
;
A
#
# COMPACT_ATOMS: atom_id res chain seq x y z
N MET A 1 -13.44 -28.18 68.76
CA MET A 1 -13.43 -28.48 67.31
C MET A 1 -13.76 -27.15 66.61
N ALA A 2 -12.78 -26.26 66.53
CA ALA A 2 -11.82 -26.12 65.43
C ALA A 2 -12.38 -25.18 64.34
N ASP A 3 -12.13 -23.89 64.53
CA ASP A 3 -12.20 -22.84 63.52
C ASP A 3 -11.28 -23.18 62.34
N ALA A 4 -11.81 -23.15 61.13
CA ALA A 4 -11.05 -23.24 59.89
C ALA A 4 -11.02 -21.84 59.22
N PRO A 5 -9.86 -21.36 58.75
CA PRO A 5 -9.75 -20.03 58.16
C PRO A 5 -10.26 -20.02 56.72
N VAL A 6 -10.99 -18.96 56.38
CA VAL A 6 -11.37 -18.62 55.00
C VAL A 6 -10.12 -18.13 54.26
N SER A 7 -9.56 -18.97 53.40
CA SER A 7 -8.48 -18.60 52.47
C SER A 7 -9.09 -17.87 51.27
N SER A 8 -8.77 -16.58 51.14
CA SER A 8 -9.09 -15.76 49.98
C SER A 8 -8.18 -16.15 48.79
N LEU A 9 -8.69 -16.94 47.85
CA LEU A 9 -8.06 -17.07 46.54
C LEU A 9 -8.37 -15.81 45.71
N ALA A 10 -7.39 -14.93 45.56
CA ALA A 10 -7.38 -13.93 44.52
C ALA A 10 -7.41 -14.61 43.12
N PRO A 11 -8.12 -14.06 42.12
CA PRO A 11 -8.08 -14.61 40.77
C PRO A 11 -6.66 -14.46 40.21
N ALA A 12 -6.09 -15.59 39.79
CA ALA A 12 -4.80 -15.63 39.11
C ALA A 12 -4.83 -14.73 37.87
N ALA A 13 -3.83 -13.85 37.76
CA ALA A 13 -3.62 -13.05 36.56
C ALA A 13 -3.55 -13.96 35.32
N PRO A 14 -4.17 -13.58 34.18
CA PRO A 14 -4.10 -14.38 32.98
C PRO A 14 -2.64 -14.51 32.55
N ALA A 15 -2.16 -15.75 32.49
CA ALA A 15 -0.85 -16.08 31.97
C ALA A 15 -0.72 -15.50 30.56
N ALA A 16 0.39 -14.78 30.31
CA ALA A 16 0.74 -14.28 28.99
C ALA A 16 0.72 -15.45 27.99
N PRO A 17 0.04 -15.33 26.83
CA PRO A 17 0.03 -16.41 25.85
C PRO A 17 1.40 -16.54 25.20
N ALA A 18 2.18 -17.50 25.69
CA ALA A 18 3.31 -18.07 24.99
C ALA A 18 2.80 -18.89 23.79
N ALA A 19 2.78 -18.27 22.60
CA ALA A 19 2.82 -18.95 21.30
C ALA A 19 3.05 -17.94 20.16
N LEU A 20 4.21 -17.28 20.15
CA LEU A 20 4.76 -16.72 18.91
C LEU A 20 5.10 -17.89 17.96
N THR A 21 4.90 -17.68 16.66
CA THR A 21 5.39 -18.51 15.53
C THR A 21 4.61 -19.80 15.22
N SER A 22 3.63 -19.72 14.31
CA SER A 22 3.17 -20.93 13.59
C SER A 22 2.92 -20.73 12.10
N HIS A 23 3.31 -19.59 11.52
CA HIS A 23 3.51 -19.46 10.08
C HIS A 23 4.97 -19.07 9.76
N PRO A 24 5.79 -19.97 9.18
CA PRO A 24 7.23 -19.78 9.06
C PRO A 24 7.60 -18.60 8.15
N GLN A 25 6.72 -18.15 7.25
CA GLN A 25 7.01 -17.00 6.39
C GLN A 25 6.73 -15.65 7.06
N LEU A 26 5.68 -15.50 7.85
CA LEU A 26 5.36 -14.19 8.45
C LEU A 26 6.23 -13.92 9.69
N ALA A 27 6.57 -14.95 10.47
CA ALA A 27 7.61 -14.85 11.50
C ALA A 27 8.97 -14.48 10.89
N LYS A 28 9.30 -15.00 9.71
CA LYS A 28 10.49 -14.59 8.95
C LYS A 28 10.37 -13.16 8.45
N THR A 29 9.23 -12.73 7.91
CA THR A 29 9.02 -11.34 7.45
C THR A 29 9.07 -10.33 8.59
N LEU A 30 8.40 -10.57 9.72
CA LEU A 30 8.43 -9.71 10.90
C LEU A 30 9.82 -9.72 11.54
N ALA A 31 10.45 -10.88 11.72
CA ALA A 31 11.82 -10.95 12.23
C ALA A 31 12.81 -10.27 11.28
N PHE A 32 12.60 -10.37 9.97
CA PHE A 32 13.42 -9.71 8.96
C PHE A 32 13.22 -8.19 8.98
N ALA A 33 11.98 -7.71 8.99
CA ALA A 33 11.66 -6.30 9.06
C ALA A 33 12.12 -5.66 10.39
N LYS A 34 11.94 -6.35 11.54
CA LYS A 34 12.50 -5.92 12.84
C LYS A 34 14.03 -5.95 12.84
N ALA A 35 14.65 -6.95 12.18
CA ALA A 35 16.09 -6.96 12.01
C ALA A 35 16.60 -5.81 11.13
N LEU A 36 15.73 -5.17 10.34
CA LEU A 36 16.01 -4.00 9.50
C LEU A 36 15.69 -2.66 10.21
N GLU A 37 15.52 -2.60 11.52
CA GLU A 37 15.28 -1.33 12.21
C GLU A 37 16.43 -0.30 11.97
N PRO A 38 16.10 0.99 11.71
CA PRO A 38 17.07 2.01 11.34
C PRO A 38 17.98 2.42 12.52
N GLN A 39 19.27 2.67 12.27
CA GLN A 39 20.24 3.05 13.31
C GLN A 39 20.17 4.52 13.79
N LYS A 40 19.27 5.35 13.25
CA LYS A 40 19.01 6.72 13.77
C LYS A 40 17.78 7.32 13.10
N THR A 41 16.85 7.81 13.91
CA THR A 41 15.68 8.57 13.49
C THR A 41 16.12 9.92 12.92
N LEU A 42 15.88 10.16 11.63
CA LEU A 42 15.93 11.50 11.06
C LEU A 42 14.58 12.17 11.36
N GLU A 43 14.60 13.24 12.14
CA GLU A 43 13.43 14.07 12.40
C GLU A 43 13.00 14.75 11.10
N THR A 44 11.87 14.33 10.54
CA THR A 44 11.21 15.05 9.44
C THR A 44 10.15 15.98 10.01
N THR A 45 10.39 17.27 9.86
CA THR A 45 9.46 18.35 10.16
C THR A 45 8.30 18.30 9.17
N THR A 46 7.13 17.85 9.61
CA THR A 46 5.88 17.87 8.85
C THR A 46 5.21 19.25 8.99
N THR A 47 5.16 20.00 7.91
CA THR A 47 4.34 21.24 7.81
C THR A 47 2.89 20.85 7.49
N PRO A 48 1.87 21.36 8.20
CA PRO A 48 0.49 21.04 7.89
C PRO A 48 0.07 21.78 6.61
N LEU A 49 -0.39 21.05 5.60
CA LEU A 49 -0.87 21.62 4.35
C LEU A 49 -2.35 21.28 4.14
N LEU A 50 -3.16 22.35 4.26
CA LEU A 50 -4.52 22.60 3.79
C LEU A 50 -5.47 21.40 3.67
N ALA A 51 -6.34 21.32 4.68
CA ALA A 51 -7.58 20.56 4.69
C ALA A 51 -8.56 21.05 3.60
N GLY A 52 -8.56 20.37 2.45
CA GLY A 52 -9.78 20.16 1.68
C GLY A 52 -10.41 18.88 2.20
N ALA A 53 -11.57 18.97 2.83
CA ALA A 53 -12.25 17.87 3.50
C ALA A 53 -12.56 16.71 2.53
N LEU A 54 -11.69 15.70 2.53
CA LEU A 54 -12.06 14.33 2.23
C LEU A 54 -12.61 13.73 3.54
N PRO A 55 -13.58 12.81 3.47
CA PRO A 55 -14.35 12.34 4.64
C PRO A 55 -13.44 11.86 5.78
N ASP A 56 -13.91 12.04 7.01
CA ASP A 56 -13.27 11.70 8.30
C ASP A 56 -13.06 10.18 8.51
N ASP A 57 -12.69 9.43 7.47
CA ASP A 57 -12.49 7.98 7.51
C ASP A 57 -11.10 7.58 8.06
N ASP A 58 -10.27 8.57 8.44
CA ASP A 58 -8.88 8.36 8.87
C ASP A 58 -8.77 7.45 10.10
N GLU A 59 -9.68 7.56 11.07
CA GLU A 59 -9.70 6.71 12.28
C GLU A 59 -10.04 5.24 11.96
N VAL A 60 -10.91 5.00 10.97
CA VAL A 60 -11.40 3.66 10.62
C VAL A 60 -10.29 2.81 10.01
N TYR A 61 -9.49 3.40 9.13
CA TYR A 61 -8.40 2.69 8.45
C TYR A 61 -7.18 2.48 9.36
N GLY A 62 -6.91 3.40 10.29
CA GLY A 62 -5.80 3.26 11.26
C GLY A 62 -5.98 2.10 12.24
N ALA A 63 -7.23 1.76 12.57
CA ALA A 63 -7.56 0.63 13.43
C ALA A 63 -7.29 -0.73 12.79
N LEU A 64 -7.04 -0.77 11.48
CA LEU A 64 -6.73 -2.01 10.78
C LEU A 64 -5.29 -2.48 10.99
N ASP A 65 -4.43 -1.81 11.76
CA ASP A 65 -2.99 -2.07 11.63
C ASP A 65 -2.34 -2.80 12.80
N ASP A 66 -2.05 -4.08 12.52
CA ASP A 66 -1.26 -5.02 13.33
C ASP A 66 0.22 -4.56 13.38
N ASP A 67 0.66 -3.76 14.35
CA ASP A 67 2.08 -3.54 14.73
C ASP A 67 3.10 -3.64 13.56
N VAL A 68 2.77 -2.98 12.43
CA VAL A 68 3.46 -3.19 11.16
C VAL A 68 4.78 -2.43 11.21
N PRO A 69 5.93 -3.09 11.04
CA PRO A 69 7.21 -2.42 11.20
C PRO A 69 7.39 -1.34 10.13
N PRO A 70 7.92 -0.15 10.49
CA PRO A 70 8.16 0.92 9.53
C PRO A 70 9.26 0.51 8.55
N VAL A 71 8.94 0.52 7.25
CA VAL A 71 9.87 0.10 6.18
C VAL A 71 10.05 1.22 5.16
N SER A 72 11.21 1.85 5.16
CA SER A 72 11.65 2.76 4.09
C SER A 72 12.34 1.99 2.97
N VAL A 73 12.12 2.44 1.73
CA VAL A 73 12.68 1.84 0.51
C VAL A 73 13.39 2.94 -0.27
N VAL A 74 14.66 2.75 -0.60
CA VAL A 74 15.47 3.74 -1.32
C VAL A 74 16.07 3.09 -2.56
N LEU A 75 15.87 3.70 -3.72
CA LEU A 75 16.49 3.30 -4.97
C LEU A 75 17.66 4.26 -5.26
N ARG A 76 18.79 3.71 -5.70
CA ARG A 76 19.98 4.48 -6.11
C ARG A 76 20.42 4.05 -7.50
N ASP A 77 20.37 5.00 -8.44
CA ASP A 77 20.81 4.83 -9.83
C ASP A 77 20.21 3.60 -10.54
N VAL A 78 18.98 3.23 -10.18
CA VAL A 78 18.33 2.02 -10.70
C VAL A 78 18.05 2.17 -12.19
N THR A 79 18.56 1.22 -12.95
CA THR A 79 18.41 1.13 -14.40
C THR A 79 17.80 -0.22 -14.74
N CYS A 80 16.81 -0.21 -15.64
CA CYS A 80 16.11 -1.43 -16.05
C CYS A 80 16.06 -1.51 -17.57
N THR A 81 16.57 -2.62 -18.10
CA THR A 81 16.53 -2.96 -19.51
C THR A 81 15.69 -4.22 -19.69
N ARG A 82 14.56 -4.11 -20.39
CA ARG A 82 13.69 -5.26 -20.70
C ARG A 82 14.42 -6.23 -21.63
N ARG A 83 13.98 -7.50 -21.67
CA ARG A 83 14.56 -8.54 -22.54
C ARG A 83 14.62 -8.15 -24.03
N ASN A 84 13.72 -7.30 -24.50
CA ASN A 84 13.74 -6.77 -25.88
C ASN A 84 14.81 -5.68 -26.11
N GLY A 85 15.67 -5.39 -25.14
CA GLY A 85 16.71 -4.35 -25.20
C GLY A 85 16.21 -2.94 -24.87
N ALA A 86 14.91 -2.75 -24.61
CA ALA A 86 14.38 -1.43 -24.28
C ALA A 86 14.77 -1.00 -22.86
N ALA A 87 15.58 0.05 -22.74
CA ALA A 87 15.87 0.72 -21.47
C ALA A 87 14.61 1.48 -21.01
N THR A 88 13.97 0.97 -19.97
CA THR A 88 12.69 1.49 -19.46
C THR A 88 12.83 2.30 -18.18
N LEU A 89 13.91 2.08 -17.41
CA LEU A 89 14.34 2.97 -16.32
C LEU A 89 15.80 3.36 -16.55
N ARG A 90 16.14 4.61 -16.27
CA ARG A 90 17.44 5.23 -16.58
C ARG A 90 17.94 5.99 -15.36
N ARG A 91 18.72 5.31 -14.50
CA ARG A 91 19.30 5.86 -13.27
C ARG A 91 18.27 6.54 -12.35
N VAL A 92 17.17 5.84 -12.09
CA VAL A 92 16.13 6.30 -11.16
C VAL A 92 16.68 6.25 -9.74
N SER A 93 16.64 7.40 -9.06
CA SER A 93 16.93 7.51 -7.64
C SER A 93 15.75 8.19 -6.95
N CYS A 94 15.17 7.53 -5.96
CA CYS A 94 14.02 8.02 -5.20
C CYS A 94 13.90 7.27 -3.87
N ALA A 95 13.10 7.81 -2.95
CA ALA A 95 12.85 7.19 -1.64
C ALA A 95 11.36 7.14 -1.32
N PHE A 96 10.93 6.04 -0.70
CA PHE A 96 9.59 5.82 -0.18
C PHE A 96 9.70 5.58 1.32
N HIS A 97 8.87 6.27 2.09
CA HIS A 97 8.98 6.31 3.55
C HIS A 97 7.73 5.72 4.21
N PRO A 98 7.89 5.09 5.40
CA PRO A 98 6.75 4.66 6.20
C PRO A 98 5.93 5.88 6.63
N GLY A 99 4.63 5.68 6.86
CA GLY A 99 3.75 6.79 7.22
C GLY A 99 3.29 7.63 6.02
N ALA A 100 3.63 7.22 4.79
CA ALA A 100 3.39 8.04 3.60
C ALA A 100 2.90 7.22 2.40
N ALA A 101 1.94 7.83 1.68
CA ALA A 101 1.51 7.36 0.37
C ALA A 101 2.14 8.21 -0.74
N THR A 102 2.74 7.56 -1.73
CA THR A 102 3.37 8.22 -2.89
C THR A 102 2.64 7.86 -4.17
N ALA A 103 2.17 8.87 -4.90
CA ALA A 103 1.63 8.72 -6.24
C ALA A 103 2.74 8.82 -7.30
N VAL A 104 2.84 7.84 -8.19
CA VAL A 104 3.77 7.82 -9.33
C VAL A 104 3.02 8.22 -10.59
N LEU A 105 3.41 9.36 -11.16
CA LEU A 105 2.85 9.92 -12.39
C LEU A 105 3.80 9.77 -13.56
N GLY A 106 3.27 9.99 -14.76
CA GLY A 106 4.03 10.04 -15.99
C GLY A 106 3.20 9.56 -17.17
N PRO A 107 3.58 9.91 -18.40
CA PRO A 107 2.89 9.44 -19.59
C PRO A 107 2.97 7.91 -19.75
N SER A 108 2.16 7.37 -20.67
CA SER A 108 2.30 5.97 -21.10
C SER A 108 3.73 5.72 -21.59
N GLY A 109 4.35 4.63 -21.16
CA GLY A 109 5.74 4.30 -21.49
C GLY A 109 6.81 5.01 -20.65
N ALA A 110 6.44 5.87 -19.69
CA ALA A 110 7.41 6.57 -18.83
C ALA A 110 8.22 5.66 -17.87
N GLY A 111 7.88 4.38 -17.77
CA GLY A 111 8.54 3.42 -16.87
C GLY A 111 7.80 3.16 -15.55
N LYS A 112 6.58 3.69 -15.37
CA LYS A 112 5.73 3.51 -14.16
C LYS A 112 5.60 2.05 -13.72
N THR A 113 4.99 1.21 -14.56
CA THR A 113 4.82 -0.23 -14.27
C THR A 113 6.16 -0.94 -14.11
N THR A 114 7.16 -0.58 -14.93
CA THR A 114 8.52 -1.14 -14.76
C THR A 114 9.11 -0.81 -13.39
N LEU A 115 8.93 0.41 -12.87
CA LEU A 115 9.38 0.78 -11.52
C LEU A 115 8.76 -0.13 -10.45
N LEU A 116 7.45 -0.34 -10.53
CA LEU A 116 6.74 -1.22 -9.58
C LEU A 116 7.21 -2.68 -9.68
N GLU A 117 7.36 -3.19 -10.90
CA GLU A 117 7.87 -4.54 -11.16
C GLU A 117 9.33 -4.70 -10.70
N THR A 118 10.15 -3.65 -10.85
CA THR A 118 11.57 -3.65 -10.47
C THR A 118 11.70 -3.80 -8.96
N LEU A 119 10.95 -2.99 -8.21
CA LEU A 119 10.85 -3.10 -6.76
C LEU A 119 10.45 -4.51 -6.33
N CYS A 120 9.44 -5.09 -6.99
CA CYS A 120 8.92 -6.40 -6.63
C CYS A 120 9.74 -7.59 -7.18
N GLY A 121 10.85 -7.36 -7.89
CA GLY A 121 11.62 -8.44 -8.54
C GLY A 121 10.80 -9.25 -9.54
N ARG A 122 9.91 -8.58 -10.29
CA ARG A 122 9.03 -9.17 -11.32
C ARG A 122 9.34 -8.72 -12.74
N VAL A 123 10.38 -7.90 -12.92
CA VAL A 123 10.81 -7.47 -14.25
C VAL A 123 11.34 -8.66 -15.05
N ASP A 124 10.94 -8.72 -16.32
CA ASP A 124 11.56 -9.58 -17.32
C ASP A 124 12.67 -8.83 -18.07
N GLY A 125 13.87 -8.83 -17.48
CA GLY A 125 15.02 -8.08 -17.98
C GLY A 125 16.11 -7.89 -16.93
N ASP A 126 17.13 -7.13 -17.30
CA ASP A 126 18.27 -6.82 -16.44
C ASP A 126 18.00 -5.58 -15.61
N VAL A 127 18.32 -5.67 -14.32
CA VAL A 127 18.22 -4.57 -13.36
C VAL A 127 19.60 -4.31 -12.79
N ALA A 128 20.03 -3.04 -12.82
CA ALA A 128 21.27 -2.56 -12.23
C ALA A 128 20.99 -1.39 -11.28
N GLY A 129 21.94 -1.10 -10.38
CA GLY A 129 21.76 -0.12 -9.29
C GLY A 129 21.41 -0.81 -7.97
N ASP A 130 21.16 0.01 -6.94
CA ASP A 130 20.97 -0.48 -5.58
C ASP A 130 19.55 -0.20 -5.07
N VAL A 131 19.00 -1.17 -4.33
CA VAL A 131 17.75 -1.02 -3.58
C VAL A 131 18.06 -1.27 -2.11
N ASP A 132 17.94 -0.23 -1.31
CA ASP A 132 18.10 -0.29 0.13
C ASP A 132 16.73 -0.35 0.81
N VAL A 133 16.60 -1.19 1.82
CA VAL A 133 15.46 -1.20 2.74
C VAL A 133 15.95 -0.87 4.14
N ASN A 134 15.45 0.22 4.71
CA ASN A 134 15.92 0.78 5.98
C ASN A 134 17.46 0.91 6.06
N GLY A 135 18.06 1.36 4.95
CA GLY A 135 19.51 1.58 4.85
C GLY A 135 20.35 0.31 4.71
N ARG A 136 19.74 -0.85 4.44
CA ARG A 136 20.47 -2.09 4.13
C ARG A 136 20.16 -2.55 2.71
N PRO A 137 21.16 -3.00 1.95
CA PRO A 137 20.94 -3.51 0.60
C PRO A 137 20.04 -4.73 0.67
N LEU A 138 19.00 -4.74 -0.16
CA LEU A 138 18.03 -5.83 -0.22
C LEU A 138 17.88 -6.33 -1.64
N ASP A 139 18.09 -7.63 -1.82
CA ASP A 139 17.78 -8.28 -3.10
C ASP A 139 16.26 -8.29 -3.35
N ALA A 140 15.89 -8.33 -4.63
CA ALA A 140 14.49 -8.24 -5.02
C ALA A 140 13.65 -9.45 -4.57
N GLU A 141 14.26 -10.62 -4.34
CA GLU A 141 13.56 -11.80 -3.84
C GLU A 141 13.10 -11.64 -2.39
N ARG A 142 13.95 -11.07 -1.53
CA ARG A 142 13.61 -10.77 -0.15
C ARG A 142 12.64 -9.62 -0.05
N PHE A 143 12.68 -8.66 -0.96
CA PHE A 143 11.71 -7.56 -0.99
C PHE A 143 10.26 -8.07 -1.18
N LYS A 144 10.05 -9.16 -1.94
CA LYS A 144 8.73 -9.80 -2.10
C LYS A 144 8.10 -10.25 -0.78
N LEU A 145 8.91 -10.49 0.26
CA LEU A 145 8.41 -10.84 1.59
C LEU A 145 7.84 -9.63 2.33
N LEU A 146 8.34 -8.43 2.03
CA LEU A 146 7.98 -7.16 2.66
C LEU A 146 6.89 -6.38 1.91
N ALA A 147 6.65 -6.70 0.63
CA ALA A 147 5.74 -5.94 -0.21
C ALA A 147 4.56 -6.76 -0.74
N THR A 148 3.39 -6.13 -0.87
CA THR A 148 2.34 -6.61 -1.78
C THR A 148 2.37 -5.85 -3.10
N LEU A 149 1.90 -6.50 -4.16
CA LEU A 149 1.70 -5.88 -5.46
C LEU A 149 0.28 -6.20 -5.95
N THR A 150 -0.56 -5.18 -5.96
CA THR A 150 -1.88 -5.22 -6.61
C THR A 150 -1.72 -4.77 -8.07
N PRO A 151 -1.93 -5.65 -9.07
CA PRO A 151 -1.86 -5.27 -10.46
C PRO A 151 -3.06 -4.40 -10.89
N GLN A 152 -2.95 -3.78 -12.07
CA GLN A 152 -4.02 -2.95 -12.65
C GLN A 152 -5.34 -3.71 -12.81
N ALA A 153 -5.29 -4.92 -13.37
CA ALA A 153 -6.44 -5.80 -13.52
C ALA A 153 -6.65 -6.62 -12.23
N ASP A 154 -7.82 -6.47 -11.61
CA ASP A 154 -8.17 -7.22 -10.41
C ASP A 154 -8.31 -8.73 -10.71
N ALA A 155 -7.48 -9.55 -10.06
CA ALA A 155 -7.47 -11.00 -10.21
C ALA A 155 -8.42 -11.67 -9.20
N LEU A 156 -9.72 -11.39 -9.35
CA LEU A 156 -10.77 -11.91 -8.46
C LEU A 156 -11.58 -13.01 -9.15
N ILE A 157 -12.01 -14.01 -8.38
CA ILE A 157 -12.83 -15.12 -8.89
C ILE A 157 -14.29 -14.63 -9.02
N PRO A 158 -14.89 -14.57 -10.23
CA PRO A 158 -16.21 -13.98 -10.45
C PRO A 158 -17.35 -14.63 -9.65
N GLU A 159 -17.22 -15.92 -9.34
CA GLU A 159 -18.22 -16.73 -8.63
C GLU A 159 -18.25 -16.45 -7.13
N LEU A 160 -17.15 -15.96 -6.56
CA LEU A 160 -17.04 -15.73 -5.13
C LEU A 160 -17.64 -14.38 -4.75
N THR A 161 -18.03 -14.23 -3.49
CA THR A 161 -18.40 -12.93 -2.90
C THR A 161 -17.17 -12.22 -2.32
N PRO A 162 -17.21 -10.90 -2.10
CA PRO A 162 -16.20 -10.18 -1.33
C PRO A 162 -15.86 -10.85 0.01
N ARG A 163 -16.88 -11.22 0.80
CA ARG A 163 -16.70 -11.90 2.09
C ARG A 163 -15.95 -13.22 1.93
N GLN A 164 -16.36 -14.06 0.98
CA GLN A 164 -15.70 -15.33 0.72
C GLN A 164 -14.24 -15.10 0.29
N THR A 165 -14.00 -14.14 -0.60
CA THR A 165 -12.66 -13.82 -1.12
C THR A 165 -11.72 -13.37 0.01
N LEU A 166 -12.20 -12.48 0.88
CA LEU A 166 -11.43 -12.00 2.03
C LEU A 166 -11.22 -13.10 3.06
N HIS A 167 -12.23 -13.95 3.34
CA HIS A 167 -12.09 -15.11 4.24
C HIS A 167 -11.04 -16.11 3.71
N TYR A 168 -11.08 -16.44 2.42
CA TYR A 168 -10.06 -17.30 1.80
C TYR A 168 -8.68 -16.67 1.88
N THR A 169 -8.59 -15.38 1.60
CA THR A 169 -7.33 -14.64 1.67
C THR A 169 -6.77 -14.61 3.08
N ALA A 170 -7.58 -14.32 4.10
CA ALA A 170 -7.13 -14.31 5.48
C ALA A 170 -6.64 -15.69 5.95
N ARG A 171 -7.31 -16.77 5.52
CA ARG A 171 -6.86 -18.14 5.82
C ARG A 171 -5.47 -18.43 5.26
N LEU A 172 -5.16 -17.92 4.07
CA LEU A 172 -3.91 -18.19 3.35
C LEU A 172 -2.79 -17.20 3.65
N ARG A 173 -3.13 -15.92 3.89
CA ARG A 173 -2.20 -14.80 3.94
C ARG A 173 -2.18 -14.06 5.30
N CYS A 174 -3.18 -14.20 6.18
CA CYS A 174 -3.09 -13.63 7.54
C CYS A 174 -2.17 -14.50 8.40
N GLY A 175 -0.87 -14.22 8.33
CA GLY A 175 0.12 -14.87 9.19
C GLY A 175 0.26 -14.23 10.57
N SER A 176 -0.31 -13.05 10.83
CA SER A 176 -0.34 -12.40 12.16
C SER A 176 -1.37 -13.05 13.10
N CYS A 177 -2.43 -13.62 12.53
CA CYS A 177 -3.51 -14.27 13.27
C CYS A 177 -3.12 -15.70 13.72
N ALA A 178 -3.20 -15.97 15.03
CA ALA A 178 -2.86 -17.26 15.64
C ALA A 178 -3.96 -18.31 15.44
N SER A 179 -5.23 -17.91 15.51
CA SER A 179 -6.37 -18.82 15.39
C SER A 179 -7.17 -18.64 14.10
N ARG A 180 -7.91 -19.69 13.70
CA ARG A 180 -8.87 -19.59 12.58
C ARG A 180 -9.92 -18.51 12.84
N HIS A 181 -10.37 -18.37 14.08
CA HIS A 181 -11.37 -17.39 14.46
C HIS A 181 -10.84 -15.97 14.28
N GLU A 182 -9.63 -15.67 14.77
CA GLU A 182 -8.95 -14.38 14.54
C GLU A 182 -8.80 -14.06 13.05
N ARG A 183 -8.43 -15.04 12.21
CA ARG A 183 -8.33 -14.82 10.75
C ARG A 183 -9.64 -14.38 10.12
N LEU A 184 -10.73 -15.02 10.52
CA LEU A 184 -12.05 -14.69 9.99
C LEU A 184 -12.54 -13.35 10.53
N GLN A 185 -12.34 -13.07 11.82
CA GLN A 185 -12.66 -11.77 12.40
C GLN A 185 -11.89 -10.64 11.71
N ARG A 186 -10.59 -10.83 11.49
CA ARG A 186 -9.75 -9.88 10.77
C ARG A 186 -10.25 -9.60 9.35
N ALA A 187 -10.74 -10.63 8.66
CA ALA A 187 -11.35 -10.48 7.34
C ALA A 187 -12.65 -9.67 7.39
N GLU A 188 -13.46 -9.85 8.44
CA GLU A 188 -14.66 -9.04 8.68
C GLU A 188 -14.31 -7.58 8.99
N ASP A 189 -13.30 -7.34 9.82
CA ASP A 189 -12.84 -5.99 10.16
C ASP A 189 -12.37 -5.24 8.90
N VAL A 190 -11.57 -5.91 8.05
CA VAL A 190 -11.15 -5.38 6.75
C VAL A 190 -12.33 -5.12 5.82
N LEU A 191 -13.32 -6.02 5.79
CA LEU A 191 -14.52 -5.85 4.95
C LEU A 191 -15.33 -4.61 5.37
N VAL A 192 -15.52 -4.42 6.68
CA VAL A 192 -16.24 -3.27 7.25
C VAL A 192 -15.47 -1.99 6.98
N ALA A 193 -14.18 -1.96 7.29
CA ALA A 193 -13.38 -0.75 7.14
C ALA A 193 -13.31 -0.29 5.67
N LEU A 194 -13.25 -1.23 4.72
CA LEU A 194 -13.29 -0.91 3.29
C LEU A 194 -14.68 -0.56 2.76
N ASP A 195 -15.69 -0.43 3.63
CA ASP A 195 -17.08 -0.15 3.26
C ASP A 195 -17.61 -1.13 2.18
N LEU A 196 -17.36 -2.42 2.42
CA LEU A 196 -17.82 -3.51 1.55
C LEU A 196 -19.04 -4.24 2.13
N GLY A 197 -19.58 -3.79 3.27
CA GLY A 197 -20.70 -4.42 3.96
C GLY A 197 -21.94 -4.58 3.08
N SER A 198 -22.27 -3.56 2.30
CA SER A 198 -23.44 -3.55 1.41
C SER A 198 -23.35 -4.54 0.24
N CYS A 199 -22.15 -4.96 -0.15
CA CYS A 199 -21.92 -5.90 -1.25
C CYS A 199 -21.23 -7.21 -0.81
N ALA A 200 -21.08 -7.41 0.50
CA ALA A 200 -20.29 -8.48 1.10
C ALA A 200 -20.63 -9.89 0.56
N ASP A 201 -21.91 -10.10 0.29
CA ASP A 201 -22.50 -11.39 -0.11
C ASP A 201 -23.02 -11.37 -1.56
N VAL A 202 -22.69 -10.32 -2.33
CA VAL A 202 -22.95 -10.24 -3.77
C VAL A 202 -21.78 -10.86 -4.52
N ALA A 203 -22.04 -11.66 -5.55
CA ALA A 203 -20.97 -12.22 -6.38
C ALA A 203 -20.10 -11.09 -6.98
N VAL A 204 -18.78 -11.29 -7.02
CA VAL A 204 -17.84 -10.33 -7.61
C VAL A 204 -18.20 -10.04 -9.07
N GLY A 205 -18.63 -11.06 -9.81
CA GLY A 205 -19.02 -10.93 -11.21
C GLY A 205 -17.82 -10.68 -12.13
N GLY A 206 -18.09 -10.49 -13.42
CA GLY A 206 -17.05 -10.41 -14.43
C GLY A 206 -17.62 -10.21 -15.84
N ARG A 207 -16.83 -10.55 -16.86
CA ARG A 207 -17.27 -10.44 -18.26
C ARG A 207 -18.53 -11.29 -18.47
N GLY A 208 -19.66 -10.65 -18.78
CA GLY A 208 -20.94 -11.32 -18.99
C GLY A 208 -21.69 -11.71 -17.70
N ARG A 209 -21.22 -11.30 -16.52
CA ARG A 209 -21.87 -11.58 -15.23
C ARG A 209 -21.95 -10.33 -14.37
N LEU A 210 -23.18 -9.92 -14.04
CA LEU A 210 -23.42 -8.84 -13.10
C LEU A 210 -22.83 -9.18 -11.72
N GLY A 211 -22.31 -8.17 -11.03
CA GLY A 211 -21.68 -8.31 -9.73
C GLY A 211 -21.35 -6.95 -9.13
N VAL A 212 -20.34 -6.90 -8.27
CA VAL A 212 -19.92 -5.65 -7.61
C VAL A 212 -19.36 -4.63 -8.62
N SER A 213 -19.44 -3.35 -8.26
CA SER A 213 -18.90 -2.23 -9.04
C SER A 213 -17.37 -2.31 -9.20
N GLY A 214 -16.81 -1.57 -10.15
CA GLY A 214 -15.35 -1.47 -10.32
C GLY A 214 -14.63 -0.99 -9.05
N GLY A 215 -15.18 0.03 -8.38
CA GLY A 215 -14.60 0.56 -7.14
C GLY A 215 -14.68 -0.42 -5.97
N GLN A 216 -15.78 -1.18 -5.87
CA GLN A 216 -15.90 -2.26 -4.88
C GLN A 216 -14.91 -3.40 -5.18
N ARG A 217 -14.75 -3.81 -6.44
CA ARG A 217 -13.74 -4.80 -6.85
C ARG A 217 -12.33 -4.37 -6.43
N LYS A 218 -11.96 -3.12 -6.72
CA LYS A 218 -10.65 -2.59 -6.35
C LYS A 218 -10.44 -2.59 -4.83
N ARG A 219 -11.45 -2.18 -4.07
CA ARG A 219 -11.41 -2.24 -2.60
C ARG A 219 -11.22 -3.68 -2.10
N VAL A 220 -11.88 -4.68 -2.70
CA VAL A 220 -11.64 -6.10 -2.37
C VAL A 220 -10.17 -6.49 -2.62
N SER A 221 -9.58 -6.10 -3.74
CA SER A 221 -8.15 -6.34 -4.03
C SER A 221 -7.23 -5.70 -2.98
N ILE A 222 -7.52 -4.47 -2.55
CA ILE A 222 -6.79 -3.79 -1.48
C ILE A 222 -6.94 -4.55 -0.15
N GLY A 223 -8.15 -5.02 0.17
CA GLY A 223 -8.41 -5.83 1.36
C GLY A 223 -7.62 -7.14 1.39
N MET A 224 -7.43 -7.78 0.24
CA MET A 224 -6.57 -8.96 0.13
C MET A 224 -5.10 -8.66 0.48
N ASP A 225 -4.63 -7.45 0.18
CA ASP A 225 -3.29 -7.00 0.52
C ASP A 225 -3.15 -6.59 1.98
N LEU A 226 -4.18 -5.96 2.56
CA LEU A 226 -4.23 -5.65 3.99
C LEU A 226 -4.19 -6.91 4.85
N LEU A 227 -4.91 -7.96 4.44
CA LEU A 227 -4.90 -9.27 5.10
C LEU A 227 -3.55 -9.99 5.01
N ALA A 228 -2.64 -9.56 4.14
CA ALA A 228 -1.29 -10.08 4.09
C ALA A 228 -0.35 -9.43 5.11
N SER A 229 -0.80 -8.36 5.78
CA SER A 229 -0.09 -7.61 6.83
C SER A 229 1.36 -7.26 6.46
N ARG A 230 1.58 -6.79 5.23
CA ARG A 230 2.91 -6.38 4.76
C ARG A 230 3.13 -4.87 4.95
N PRO A 231 4.37 -4.45 5.27
CA PRO A 231 4.70 -3.05 5.53
C PRO A 231 4.76 -2.17 4.28
N VAL A 232 4.99 -2.77 3.11
CA VAL A 232 5.00 -2.05 1.83
C VAL A 232 3.81 -2.49 0.96
N MET A 233 3.02 -1.54 0.49
CA MET A 233 1.91 -1.79 -0.43
C MET A 233 2.19 -1.10 -1.77
N ILE A 234 2.17 -1.87 -2.85
CA ILE A 234 2.41 -1.37 -4.20
C ILE A 234 1.17 -1.64 -5.04
N LEU A 235 0.62 -0.61 -5.67
CA LEU A 235 -0.61 -0.70 -6.46
C LEU A 235 -0.40 -0.11 -7.85
N ASP A 236 -0.63 -0.92 -8.89
CA ASP A 236 -0.55 -0.44 -10.26
C ASP A 236 -1.92 0.10 -10.70
N GLU A 237 -2.00 1.40 -10.97
CA GLU A 237 -3.19 2.07 -11.50
C GLU A 237 -4.51 1.75 -10.75
N PRO A 238 -4.56 1.93 -9.40
CA PRO A 238 -5.71 1.50 -8.61
C PRO A 238 -6.98 2.31 -8.91
N THR A 239 -6.87 3.50 -9.50
CA THR A 239 -8.02 4.36 -9.82
C THR A 239 -8.50 4.24 -11.27
N THR A 240 -7.84 3.44 -12.10
CA THR A 240 -8.18 3.32 -13.53
C THR A 240 -9.53 2.63 -13.71
N GLY A 241 -10.39 3.23 -14.56
CA GLY A 241 -11.73 2.71 -14.85
C GLY A 241 -12.76 2.94 -13.74
N LEU A 242 -12.43 3.76 -12.73
CA LEU A 242 -13.37 4.22 -11.70
C LEU A 242 -13.97 5.56 -12.09
N ASP A 243 -15.20 5.82 -11.62
CA ASP A 243 -15.73 7.19 -11.60
C ASP A 243 -14.96 8.06 -10.59
N ALA A 244 -15.15 9.38 -10.67
CA ALA A 244 -14.42 10.36 -9.87
C ALA A 244 -14.57 10.13 -8.34
N GLU A 245 -15.77 9.77 -7.91
CA GLU A 245 -16.08 9.59 -6.49
C GLU A 245 -15.40 8.31 -5.94
N ALA A 246 -15.50 7.21 -6.68
CA ALA A 246 -14.82 5.96 -6.36
C ALA A 246 -13.29 6.11 -6.39
N ALA A 247 -12.75 6.85 -7.36
CA ALA A 247 -11.31 7.15 -7.42
C ALA A 247 -10.83 7.95 -6.21
N CYS A 248 -11.58 8.99 -5.80
CA CYS A 248 -11.26 9.77 -4.60
C CYS A 248 -11.32 8.95 -3.32
N ARG A 249 -12.31 8.05 -3.18
CA ARG A 249 -12.38 7.11 -2.06
C ARG A 249 -11.18 6.18 -2.00
N VAL A 250 -10.77 5.61 -3.13
CA VAL A 250 -9.58 4.76 -3.19
C VAL A 250 -8.31 5.54 -2.85
N ALA A 251 -8.16 6.76 -3.36
CA ALA A 251 -7.00 7.60 -3.02
C ALA A 251 -6.95 7.97 -1.54
N SER A 252 -8.11 8.29 -0.95
CA SER A 252 -8.22 8.61 0.49
C SER A 252 -7.85 7.39 1.34
N LEU A 253 -8.40 6.22 1.02
CA LEU A 253 -8.02 4.95 1.65
C LEU A 253 -6.50 4.73 1.61
N LEU A 254 -5.86 4.88 0.44
CA LEU A 254 -4.42 4.66 0.31
C LEU A 254 -3.60 5.67 1.13
N ARG A 255 -4.04 6.91 1.19
CA ARG A 255 -3.45 7.94 2.06
C ARG A 255 -3.55 7.53 3.54
N SER A 256 -4.74 7.14 4.01
CA SER A 256 -4.96 6.77 5.41
C SER A 256 -4.16 5.52 5.80
N LEU A 257 -4.07 4.52 4.92
CA LEU A 257 -3.23 3.33 5.13
C LEU A 257 -1.75 3.66 5.26
N GLY A 258 -1.27 4.69 4.56
CA GLY A 258 0.06 5.23 4.75
C GLY A 258 0.19 5.96 6.08
N PHE A 259 -0.61 7.02 6.27
CA PHE A 259 -0.48 7.98 7.37
C PHE A 259 -0.80 7.38 8.74
N ASN A 260 -1.97 6.77 8.90
CA ASN A 260 -2.41 6.18 10.18
C ASN A 260 -1.85 4.78 10.38
N GLY A 261 -1.62 4.08 9.26
CA GLY A 261 -1.15 2.70 9.30
C GLY A 261 0.34 2.47 9.39
N GLY A 262 1.13 3.55 9.29
CA GLY A 262 2.60 3.47 9.30
C GLY A 262 3.21 2.76 8.09
N ARG A 263 2.40 2.38 7.09
CA ARG A 263 2.89 1.68 5.89
C ARG A 263 3.58 2.61 4.93
N THR A 264 4.39 2.00 4.08
CA THR A 264 4.90 2.63 2.87
C THR A 264 3.99 2.25 1.72
N VAL A 265 3.22 3.22 1.21
CA VAL A 265 2.28 3.00 0.11
C VAL A 265 2.80 3.66 -1.15
N LEU A 266 2.84 2.89 -2.24
CA LEU A 266 3.23 3.35 -3.57
C LEU A 266 2.14 2.99 -4.56
N CYS A 267 1.66 3.94 -5.35
CA CYS A 267 0.77 3.61 -6.45
C CYS A 267 1.05 4.40 -7.71
N THR A 268 0.91 3.78 -8.88
CA THR A 268 0.94 4.49 -10.16
C THR A 268 -0.44 5.06 -10.45
N ILE A 269 -0.50 6.27 -11.00
CA ILE A 269 -1.76 6.87 -11.44
C ILE A 269 -1.58 7.41 -12.84
N HIS A 270 -2.52 7.09 -13.73
CA HIS A 270 -2.56 7.57 -15.10
C HIS A 270 -3.58 8.70 -15.19
N GLN A 271 -3.14 9.89 -15.61
CA GLN A 271 -3.97 11.08 -15.82
C GLN A 271 -5.03 11.33 -14.72
N PRO A 272 -4.60 11.50 -13.45
CA PRO A 272 -5.54 11.73 -12.37
C PRO A 272 -6.19 13.09 -12.48
N GLN A 273 -7.48 13.15 -12.15
CA GLN A 273 -8.08 14.39 -11.70
C GLN A 273 -7.28 14.97 -10.52
N TRP A 274 -7.17 16.30 -10.47
CA TRP A 274 -6.43 16.97 -9.40
C TRP A 274 -6.87 16.53 -7.99
N ALA A 275 -8.16 16.35 -7.76
CA ALA A 275 -8.69 15.90 -6.46
C ALA A 275 -8.12 14.54 -6.01
N VAL A 276 -7.90 13.62 -6.94
CA VAL A 276 -7.30 12.31 -6.66
C VAL A 276 -5.82 12.47 -6.32
N LEU A 277 -5.08 13.26 -7.11
CA LEU A 277 -3.66 13.47 -6.88
C LEU A 277 -3.38 14.24 -5.59
N ALA A 278 -4.19 15.25 -5.30
CA ALA A 278 -4.06 16.11 -4.12
C ALA A 278 -4.30 15.36 -2.81
N ALA A 279 -4.95 14.18 -2.84
CA ALA A 279 -5.08 13.32 -1.68
C ALA A 279 -3.72 12.74 -1.22
N PHE A 280 -2.73 12.66 -2.11
CA PHE A 280 -1.42 12.10 -1.76
C PHE A 280 -0.50 13.16 -1.16
N PRO A 281 0.22 12.85 -0.07
CA PRO A 281 1.20 13.77 0.49
C PRO A 281 2.44 13.92 -0.40
N ARG A 282 2.70 12.95 -1.29
CA ARG A 282 3.91 12.91 -2.12
C ARG A 282 3.61 12.39 -3.53
N THR A 283 4.32 12.96 -4.49
CA THR A 283 4.23 12.64 -5.90
C THR A 283 5.62 12.45 -6.49
N LEU A 284 5.79 11.41 -7.30
CA LEU A 284 6.96 11.14 -8.12
C LEU A 284 6.54 11.17 -9.59
N ALA A 285 7.04 12.11 -10.39
CA ALA A 285 6.78 12.11 -11.82
C ALA A 285 7.94 11.45 -12.57
N LEU A 286 7.62 10.46 -13.40
CA LEU A 286 8.54 9.81 -14.32
C LEU A 286 8.35 10.32 -15.75
N CYS A 287 9.46 10.52 -16.45
CA CYS A 287 9.47 10.83 -17.88
C CYS A 287 10.67 10.12 -18.53
N ASP A 288 10.43 9.39 -19.62
CA ASP A 288 11.47 8.62 -20.34
C ASP A 288 12.36 7.75 -19.41
N GLY A 289 11.74 7.09 -18.43
CA GLY A 289 12.44 6.25 -17.46
C GLY A 289 13.29 7.01 -16.43
N ARG A 290 13.16 8.34 -16.32
CA ARG A 290 13.89 9.19 -15.36
C ARG A 290 12.92 9.87 -14.41
N VAL A 291 13.42 10.22 -13.22
CA VAL A 291 12.68 11.08 -12.30
C VAL A 291 12.71 12.51 -12.83
N ALA A 292 11.55 13.06 -13.14
CA ALA A 292 11.38 14.44 -13.58
C ALA A 292 11.03 15.38 -12.41
N PHE A 293 10.25 14.89 -11.45
CA PHE A 293 9.82 15.65 -10.28
C PHE A 293 9.61 14.70 -9.09
N GLU A 294 9.90 15.20 -7.89
CA GLU A 294 9.61 14.52 -6.63
C GLU A 294 9.25 15.57 -5.58
N GLY A 295 8.08 15.45 -4.97
CA GLY A 295 7.61 16.40 -3.97
C GLY A 295 6.10 16.34 -3.74
N PRO A 296 5.53 17.23 -2.91
CA PRO A 296 4.09 17.32 -2.72
C PRO A 296 3.37 17.69 -4.04
N PRO A 297 2.13 17.22 -4.30
CA PRO A 297 1.37 17.60 -5.49
C PRO A 297 1.30 19.11 -5.72
N ALA A 298 1.09 19.89 -4.66
CA ALA A 298 0.99 21.35 -4.72
C ALA A 298 2.25 22.04 -5.29
N SER A 299 3.40 21.37 -5.26
CA SER A 299 4.66 21.89 -5.81
C SER A 299 4.83 21.62 -7.31
N LEU A 300 3.95 20.84 -7.94
CA LEU A 300 4.03 20.49 -9.36
C LEU A 300 3.86 21.71 -10.28
N ALA A 301 2.83 22.53 -10.06
CA ALA A 301 2.60 23.74 -10.85
C ALA A 301 3.74 24.78 -10.70
N PRO A 302 4.23 25.08 -9.47
CA PRO A 302 5.46 25.88 -9.29
C PRO A 302 6.68 25.32 -10.01
N PHE A 303 6.89 24.00 -9.97
CA PHE A 303 7.99 23.33 -10.68
C PHE A 303 7.89 23.56 -12.20
N LEU A 304 6.73 23.32 -12.80
CA LEU A 304 6.49 23.53 -14.23
C LEU A 304 6.69 25.00 -14.65
N ARG A 305 6.20 25.95 -13.83
CA ARG A 305 6.43 27.38 -14.03
C ARG A 305 7.93 27.72 -14.02
N SER A 306 8.70 27.17 -13.07
CA SER A 306 10.15 27.40 -13.00
C SER A 306 10.90 26.83 -14.21
N ALA A 307 10.36 25.79 -14.84
CA ALA A 307 10.87 25.20 -16.08
C ALA A 307 10.42 25.96 -17.35
N GLY A 308 9.79 27.14 -17.22
CA GLY A 308 9.32 27.95 -18.35
C GLY A 308 8.01 27.45 -18.96
N ARG A 309 7.27 26.58 -18.27
CA ARG A 309 5.96 26.05 -18.69
C ARG A 309 4.90 26.36 -17.63
N PRO A 310 4.42 27.61 -17.53
CA PRO A 310 3.38 27.95 -16.57
C PRO A 310 2.08 27.20 -16.91
N VAL A 311 1.56 26.46 -15.94
CA VAL A 311 0.26 25.79 -16.06
C VAL A 311 -0.84 26.86 -16.15
N PRO A 312 -1.71 26.83 -17.17
CA PRO A 312 -2.89 27.70 -17.22
C PRO A 312 -3.82 27.48 -16.02
N GLU A 313 -4.50 28.53 -15.54
CA GLU A 313 -5.35 28.44 -14.32
C GLU A 313 -6.49 27.42 -14.43
N ALA A 314 -7.01 27.17 -15.64
CA ALA A 314 -8.09 26.23 -15.90
C ALA A 314 -7.60 24.80 -16.19
N GLU A 315 -6.29 24.57 -16.21
CA GLU A 315 -5.72 23.26 -16.52
C GLU A 315 -5.25 22.53 -15.27
N ASN A 316 -5.47 21.22 -15.26
CA ASN A 316 -4.98 20.34 -14.21
C ASN A 316 -3.45 20.20 -14.33
N PRO A 317 -2.66 20.59 -13.32
CA PRO A 317 -1.20 20.46 -13.37
C PRO A 317 -0.70 19.03 -13.58
N ALA A 318 -1.52 18.02 -13.27
CA ALA A 318 -1.17 16.62 -13.52
C ALA A 318 -1.29 16.21 -15.00
N ASP A 319 -2.14 16.91 -15.76
CA ASP A 319 -2.41 16.61 -17.17
C ASP A 319 -1.52 17.42 -18.13
N PHE A 320 -1.13 18.64 -17.73
CA PHE A 320 -0.27 19.55 -18.48
C PHE A 320 1.22 19.15 -18.43
#